data_AF-A0A392P3W8-F1
#
_entry.id   AF-A0A392P3W8-F1
#
_cell.length_a   1.000
_cell.length_b   1.000
_cell.length_c   1.000
_cell.angle_alpha   90.00
_cell.angle_beta   90.00
_cell.angle_gamma   90.00
#
_symmetry.space_group_name_H-M   'P 1'
#
loop_
_entity.id
_entity.type
_entity.pdbx_description
1 polymer ?
#
loop_
_entity_poly.entity_id
_entity_poly.type
_entity_poly.pdbx_seq_one_letter_code
_entity_poly.pdbx_strand_id
1 'polypeptide(L)'
;MLDNVLRQGVLGEDDTGEESPRNLKLPSRRPSIVCENCLYSLQSDKRARAFHILEPRGTVDMLIIFLEERSEGPHPLLDSSK
;
A
#
# COMPACT_ATOMS: atom_id res chain seq x y z
N MET A 1 -3.71 -5.19 -4.18
CA MET A 1 -3.97 -3.90 -3.49
C MET A 1 -2.65 -3.17 -3.20
N LEU A 2 -1.84 -3.60 -2.22
CA LEU A 2 -0.60 -2.89 -1.83
C LEU A 2 0.46 -2.86 -2.93
N ASP A 3 0.59 -3.95 -3.69
CA ASP A 3 1.45 -4.02 -4.90
C ASP A 3 1.11 -2.91 -5.91
N ASN A 4 -0.17 -2.81 -6.32
CA ASN A 4 -0.62 -1.78 -7.24
C ASN A 4 -0.41 -0.36 -6.70
N VAL A 5 -0.58 -0.13 -5.39
CA VAL A 5 -0.34 1.21 -4.80
C VAL A 5 1.12 1.61 -4.99
N LEU A 6 2.06 0.69 -4.79
CA LEU A 6 3.49 0.96 -5.02
C LEU A 6 3.81 1.13 -6.50
N ARG A 7 3.26 0.27 -7.37
CA ARG A 7 3.46 0.35 -8.82
C ARG A 7 2.96 1.69 -9.37
N GLN A 8 1.69 2.01 -9.15
CA GLN A 8 1.09 3.23 -9.67
C GLN A 8 1.69 4.48 -9.03
N GLY A 9 2.03 4.42 -7.73
CA GLY A 9 2.61 5.55 -7.02
C GLY A 9 4.09 5.83 -7.36
N VAL A 10 4.84 4.85 -7.86
CA VAL A 10 6.28 4.98 -8.16
C VAL A 10 6.58 4.94 -9.65
N LEU A 11 5.97 4.01 -10.39
CA LEU A 11 6.19 3.81 -11.83
C LEU A 11 5.20 4.63 -12.68
N GLY A 12 4.01 4.94 -12.14
CA GLY A 12 3.00 5.73 -12.85
C GLY A 12 2.39 4.99 -14.05
N GLU A 13 2.03 5.77 -15.07
CA GLU A 13 1.43 5.27 -16.32
C GLU A 13 2.42 4.46 -17.19
N ASP A 14 3.72 4.62 -16.94
CA ASP A 14 4.79 3.92 -17.66
C ASP A 14 5.07 2.52 -17.08
N ASP A 15 4.25 2.01 -16.15
CA ASP A 15 4.40 0.65 -15.63
C ASP A 15 4.26 -0.37 -16.75
N THR A 16 5.37 -1.03 -17.08
CA THR A 16 5.42 -2.07 -18.12
C THR A 16 4.77 -3.38 -17.68
N GLY A 17 4.31 -3.48 -16.43
CA GLY A 17 3.73 -4.71 -15.88
C GLY A 17 4.77 -5.80 -15.63
N GLU A 18 6.07 -5.46 -15.66
CA GLU A 18 7.15 -6.38 -15.33
C GLU A 18 6.93 -7.00 -13.94
N GLU A 19 7.19 -8.31 -13.82
CA GLU A 19 7.01 -9.05 -12.57
C GLU A 19 7.88 -8.48 -11.44
N SER A 20 9.10 -8.06 -11.77
CA SER A 20 10.08 -7.54 -10.82
C SER A 20 10.78 -6.31 -11.40
N PRO A 21 10.13 -5.13 -11.36
CA PRO A 21 10.71 -3.89 -11.87
C PRO A 21 12.03 -3.58 -11.16
N ARG A 22 13.03 -3.12 -11.91
CA ARG A 22 14.34 -2.78 -11.33
C ARG A 22 14.18 -1.61 -10.36
N ASN A 23 14.73 -1.77 -9.15
CA ASN A 23 14.79 -0.76 -8.09
C ASN A 23 13.47 -0.47 -7.34
N LEU A 24 12.42 -1.27 -7.52
CA LEU A 24 11.20 -1.17 -6.72
C LEU A 24 10.98 -2.47 -5.92
N LYS A 25 10.93 -2.34 -4.59
CA LYS A 25 10.58 -3.47 -3.71
C LYS A 25 9.08 -3.66 -3.70
N LEU A 26 8.63 -4.77 -4.28
CA LEU A 26 7.25 -5.21 -4.20
C LEU A 26 7.08 -6.27 -3.10
N PRO A 27 5.88 -6.37 -2.49
CA PRO A 27 5.59 -7.44 -1.54
C PRO A 27 5.66 -8.81 -2.24
N SER A 28 6.05 -9.83 -1.48
CA SER A 28 6.06 -11.21 -1.97
C SER A 28 4.70 -11.61 -2.56
N ARG A 29 4.70 -12.38 -3.67
CA ARG A 29 3.46 -12.84 -4.35
C ARG A 29 2.56 -13.72 -3.48
N ARG A 30 3.17 -14.49 -2.57
CA ARG A 30 2.49 -15.40 -1.65
C ARG A 30 3.00 -15.16 -0.22
N PRO A 31 2.68 -14.01 0.38
CA PRO A 31 3.14 -13.71 1.73
C PRO A 31 2.54 -14.73 2.69
N SER A 32 3.27 -15.06 3.76
CA SER A 32 2.74 -15.95 4.80
C SER A 32 1.69 -15.23 5.66
N ILE A 33 1.90 -13.93 5.90
CA ILE A 33 1.00 -13.06 6.67
C ILE A 33 0.91 -11.70 5.97
N VAL A 34 -0.32 -11.19 5.88
CA VAL A 34 -0.62 -9.78 5.64
C VAL A 34 -1.60 -9.36 6.73
N CYS A 35 -1.14 -8.52 7.66
CA CYS A 35 -1.93 -8.09 8.81
C CYS A 35 -2.08 -6.58 8.82
N GLU A 36 -3.32 -6.10 8.75
CA GLU A 36 -3.66 -4.69 8.92
C GLU A 36 -4.09 -4.41 10.36
N ASN A 37 -3.56 -3.34 10.94
CA ASN A 37 -4.02 -2.78 12.21
C ASN A 37 -4.35 -1.30 11.99
N CYS A 38 -5.53 -0.89 12.44
CA CYS A 38 -6.02 0.48 12.26
C CYS A 38 -6.27 1.13 13.61
N LEU A 39 -5.65 2.30 13.84
CA LEU A 39 -5.87 3.13 15.02
C LEU A 39 -6.38 4.51 14.60
N TYR A 40 -7.38 5.02 15.33
CA TYR A 40 -7.93 6.34 15.13
C TYR A 40 -7.34 7.33 16.16
N SER A 41 -7.16 8.57 15.73
CA SER A 41 -6.81 9.66 16.64
C SER A 41 -8.00 10.01 17.52
N LEU A 42 -7.73 10.33 18.79
CA LEU A 42 -8.74 10.86 19.71
C LEU A 42 -8.91 12.37 19.58
N GLN A 43 -7.97 13.07 18.91
CA GLN A 43 -7.96 14.54 18.82
C GLN A 43 -8.39 15.09 17.45
N SER A 44 -8.41 14.25 16.42
CA SER A 44 -8.72 14.67 15.04
C SER A 44 -9.34 13.50 14.27
N ASP A 45 -10.06 13.79 13.18
CA ASP A 45 -10.64 12.75 12.31
C ASP A 45 -9.55 12.16 11.39
N LYS A 46 -8.55 11.55 12.02
CA LYS A 46 -7.39 10.90 11.40
C LYS A 46 -7.30 9.45 11.83
N ARG A 47 -6.73 8.63 10.97
CA ARG A 47 -6.37 7.25 11.30
C ARG A 47 -5.04 6.85 10.69
N ALA A 48 -4.36 5.92 11.35
CA ALA A 48 -3.20 5.23 10.83
C ALA A 48 -3.54 3.76 10.59
N ARG A 49 -3.33 3.27 9.36
CA ARG A 49 -3.49 1.86 9.00
C ARG A 49 -2.12 1.27 8.71
N ALA A 50 -1.64 0.43 9.62
CA ALA A 50 -0.34 -0.22 9.54
C ALA A 50 -0.48 -1.65 9.02
N PHE A 51 0.31 -2.01 8.03
CA PHE A 51 0.38 -3.33 7.43
C PHE A 51 1.71 -3.99 7.77
N HIS A 52 1.65 -5.18 8.36
CA HIS A 52 2.78 -6.08 8.48
C HIS A 52 2.70 -7.11 7.35
N ILE A 53 3.73 -7.19 6.52
CA ILE A 53 3.83 -8.17 5.43
C ILE A 53 5.03 -9.07 5.75
N LEU A 54 4.77 -10.36 5.91
CA LEU A 54 5.81 -11.36 6.08
C LEU A 54 5.99 -12.14 4.78
N GLU A 55 7.24 -12.42 4.43
CA GLU A 55 7.57 -13.27 3.29
C GLU A 55 7.07 -14.72 3.56
N PRO A 56 7.05 -15.63 2.56
CA PRO A 56 6.55 -16.99 2.75
C PRO A 56 7.22 -17.77 3.89
N ARG A 57 8.46 -17.41 4.24
CA ARG A 57 9.26 -18.03 5.32
C ARG A 57 8.96 -17.46 6.71
N GLY A 58 8.12 -16.44 6.82
CA GLY A 58 7.72 -15.81 8.07
C GLY A 58 8.65 -14.71 8.57
N THR A 59 9.64 -14.27 7.79
CA THR A 59 10.44 -13.09 8.13
C THR A 59 9.74 -11.81 7.62
N VAL A 60 10.08 -10.66 8.21
CA VAL A 60 9.48 -9.38 7.83
C VAL A 60 9.95 -8.98 6.43
N ASP A 61 8.99 -8.86 5.52
CA ASP A 61 9.23 -8.44 4.13
C ASP A 61 9.11 -6.91 4.01
N MET A 62 8.01 -6.35 4.51
CA MET A 62 7.69 -4.93 4.38
C MET A 62 6.72 -4.47 5.48
N LEU A 63 6.86 -3.19 5.87
CA LEU A 63 5.90 -2.47 6.70
C LEU A 63 5.34 -1.30 5.89
N ILE A 64 4.01 -1.16 5.84
CA ILE A 64 3.35 -0.04 5.15
C ILE A 64 2.46 0.68 6.16
N ILE A 65 2.49 2.02 6.17
CA ILE A 65 1.64 2.84 7.03
C ILE A 65 0.88 3.84 6.15
N PHE A 66 -0.44 3.74 6.12
CA PHE A 66 -1.29 4.79 5.58
C PHE A 66 -1.64 5.74 6.71
N LEU A 67 -1.24 7.01 6.59
CA LEU A 67 -1.71 8.09 7.45
C LEU A 67 -2.80 8.86 6.72
N GLU A 68 -4.02 8.76 7.20
CA GLU A 68 -5.21 9.25 6.51
C GLU A 68 -5.90 10.31 7.37
N GLU A 69 -6.32 11.40 6.74
CA GLU A 69 -7.18 12.44 7.32
C GLU A 69 -8.47 12.49 6.53
N ARG A 70 -9.60 12.40 7.22
CA ARG A 70 -10.90 12.50 6.55
C ARG A 70 -11.10 13.96 6.13
N SER A 71 -11.22 14.19 4.84
CA SER A 71 -11.61 15.48 4.26
C SER A 71 -13.02 15.36 3.67
N GLU A 72 -13.85 16.39 3.80
CA GLU A 72 -15.19 16.43 3.19
C GLU A 72 -15.17 16.77 1.69
N GLY A 73 -13.98 16.95 1.09
CA GLY A 73 -13.82 17.19 -0.34
C GLY A 73 -13.99 15.93 -1.20
N PRO A 74 -14.27 16.08 -2.51
CA PRO A 74 -14.36 14.94 -3.43
C PRO A 74 -13.08 14.12 -3.38
N HIS A 75 -13.22 12.80 -3.24
CA HIS A 75 -12.08 11.88 -3.31
C HIS A 75 -11.36 12.09 -4.66
N PRO A 76 -10.02 12.25 -4.69
CA PRO A 76 -9.28 12.07 -5.91
C PRO A 76 -9.43 10.59 -6.30
N LEU A 77 -10.42 10.30 -7.14
CA LEU A 77 -10.51 9.04 -7.85
C LEU A 77 -9.20 8.91 -8.63
N LEU A 78 -8.40 7.89 -8.31
CA LEU A 78 -7.43 7.39 -9.26
C LEU A 78 -8.26 6.97 -10.47
N ASP A 79 -8.23 7.80 -11.51
CA ASP A 79 -9.02 7.61 -12.71
C ASP A 79 -8.55 6.31 -13.36
N SER A 80 -9.29 5.23 -13.14
CA SER A 80 -9.08 3.96 -13.82
C SER A 80 -9.63 4.10 -15.24
N SER A 81 -8.99 4.96 -16.03
CA SER A 81 -9.28 5.13 -17.45
C SER A 81 -8.60 3.99 -18.22
N LYS A 82 -9.40 2.92 -18.42
CA LYS A 82 -9.35 1.82 -19.41
C LYS A 82 -8.06 1.03 -19.63
#